data_AF-A0A662G3U3-F1
#
_entry.id   AF-A0A662G3U3-F1
#
_cell.length_a   1.000
_cell.length_b   1.000
_cell.length_c   1.000
_cell.angle_alpha   90.00
_cell.angle_beta   90.00
_cell.angle_gamma   90.00
#
_symmetry.space_group_name_H-M   'P 1'
#
loop_
_entity.id
_entity.type
_entity.pdbx_description
1 polymer ?
#
loop_
_entity_poly.entity_id
_entity_poly.type
_entity_poly.pdbx_seq_one_letter_code
_entity_poly.pdbx_strand_id
1 'polypeptide(L)'
;MWFSPWRRILRGRSGDAKPSGLRAGTKFVEEDTGVEYTYDPVMKDWKKKVAPYSALVAKDGSTVWAEDASGKTIASGEAGVDDASVIQSAIDYLPSYGGKVFIRAGIYYIYKSIDLSGKDSITLEGENRADVSHDAGTMLWNKGTEKALIYKREGSYGSHHVLIKQLRLYGANQPQHLIDIFNCMRVQIESCSLSHVPDPYASINANTNELVWIINNDFQSGALSHIYLYSCHTPIISFNSLSAAKYNIYIRHPGSHTGIIAYNLISDAEYDGIYMYNQCSGFEIIGNKIFDNGDNGIRISQAVRNVNIIGNSITGSGRLYTGAEQGHGILIRDQGDGCSNIKIYGNTITGNKRTGIGVYDNSDYIYIIGNTIEDNSSFNIESIVGEHSVVKDNVGYTTENSGTATFSGDGVAKVFEIGAHGLVTTDPSKIAIKVTPASSDAIAASPCVGYVDPVDNTKIKVKFSSAPDSGANNVKIVWYAEVIS
;
A
#
# COMPACT_ATOMS: atom_id res chain seq x y z
N MET A 1 -39.86 -50.69 -13.66
CA MET A 1 -38.40 -50.55 -13.70
C MET A 1 -38.07 -49.13 -14.12
N TRP A 2 -37.62 -48.29 -13.19
CA TRP A 2 -37.15 -46.94 -13.48
C TRP A 2 -35.67 -47.00 -13.84
N PHE A 3 -35.33 -46.73 -15.09
CA PHE A 3 -33.94 -46.55 -15.50
C PHE A 3 -33.45 -45.18 -15.07
N SER A 4 -32.37 -45.16 -14.29
CA SER A 4 -31.64 -43.94 -13.93
C SER A 4 -31.22 -43.16 -15.20
N PRO A 5 -31.38 -41.82 -15.24
CA PRO A 5 -31.01 -40.99 -16.38
C PRO A 5 -29.49 -40.75 -16.40
N TRP A 6 -28.73 -41.81 -16.69
CA TRP A 6 -27.28 -41.70 -16.86
C TRP A 6 -26.94 -40.81 -18.06
N ARG A 7 -26.18 -39.74 -17.82
CA ARG A 7 -25.53 -38.93 -18.86
C ARG A 7 -24.73 -39.86 -19.77
N ARG A 8 -25.15 -40.01 -21.03
CA ARG A 8 -24.45 -40.84 -22.02
C ARG A 8 -23.17 -40.11 -22.44
N ILE A 9 -22.00 -40.67 -22.10
CA ILE A 9 -20.71 -40.26 -22.67
C ILE A 9 -20.48 -41.17 -23.88
N LEU A 10 -20.45 -40.58 -25.06
CA LEU A 10 -20.09 -41.23 -26.32
C LEU A 10 -18.59 -41.10 -26.53
N ARG A 11 -17.99 -42.08 -27.21
CA ARG A 11 -16.55 -42.10 -27.53
C ARG A 11 -16.37 -42.43 -29.01
N GLY A 12 -15.33 -41.88 -29.64
CA GLY A 12 -14.94 -42.14 -31.02
C GLY A 12 -13.56 -41.56 -31.31
N ARG A 13 -13.02 -41.74 -32.51
CA ARG A 13 -11.72 -41.16 -32.91
C ARG A 13 -11.89 -39.77 -33.53
N SER A 14 -10.82 -39.00 -33.57
CA SER A 14 -10.77 -37.74 -34.32
C SER A 14 -11.13 -37.97 -35.78
N GLY A 15 -12.04 -37.15 -36.29
CA GLY A 15 -12.60 -37.28 -37.64
C GLY A 15 -13.84 -38.18 -37.76
N ASP A 16 -14.21 -38.93 -36.73
CA ASP A 16 -15.47 -39.69 -36.74
C ASP A 16 -16.67 -38.73 -36.83
N ALA A 17 -17.69 -39.14 -37.59
CA ALA A 17 -18.95 -38.43 -37.67
C ALA A 17 -19.61 -38.43 -36.29
N LYS A 18 -19.68 -37.25 -35.67
CA LYS A 18 -20.29 -37.11 -34.34
C LYS A 18 -21.81 -37.33 -34.45
N PRO A 19 -22.42 -38.20 -33.63
CA PRO A 19 -23.83 -38.52 -33.74
C PRO A 19 -24.72 -37.29 -33.49
N SER A 20 -25.85 -37.23 -34.20
CA SER A 20 -26.83 -36.13 -34.14
C SER A 20 -28.14 -36.57 -33.44
N GLY A 21 -29.05 -35.63 -33.17
CA GLY A 21 -30.36 -35.92 -32.55
C GLY A 21 -30.28 -36.28 -31.07
N LEU A 22 -29.23 -35.84 -30.39
CA LEU A 22 -28.97 -36.17 -28.99
C LEU A 22 -29.64 -35.17 -28.04
N ARG A 23 -29.72 -35.53 -26.76
CA ARG A 23 -30.24 -34.62 -25.72
C ARG A 23 -29.17 -33.60 -25.33
N ALA A 24 -29.61 -32.43 -24.86
CA ALA A 24 -28.74 -31.41 -24.27
C ALA A 24 -27.79 -32.02 -23.24
N GLY A 25 -26.51 -31.65 -23.31
CA GLY A 25 -25.51 -32.11 -22.34
C GLY A 25 -25.02 -33.55 -22.58
N THR A 26 -25.38 -34.19 -23.71
CA THR A 26 -24.70 -35.40 -24.17
C THR A 26 -23.24 -35.06 -24.43
N LYS A 27 -22.32 -35.92 -23.97
CA LYS A 27 -20.88 -35.72 -24.11
C LYS A 27 -20.31 -36.65 -25.17
N PHE A 28 -19.35 -36.19 -25.94
CA PHE A 28 -18.55 -37.00 -26.87
C PHE A 28 -17.07 -36.75 -26.56
N VAL A 29 -16.29 -37.82 -26.42
CA VAL A 29 -14.85 -37.73 -26.16
C VAL A 29 -14.12 -38.39 -27.33
N GLU A 30 -13.25 -37.63 -27.97
CA GLU A 30 -12.31 -38.19 -28.94
C GLU A 30 -11.24 -38.99 -28.19
N GLU A 31 -11.13 -40.29 -28.45
CA GLU A 31 -10.27 -41.21 -27.70
C GLU A 31 -8.77 -40.98 -27.94
N ASP A 32 -8.43 -40.49 -29.12
CA ASP A 32 -7.08 -40.22 -29.57
C ASP A 32 -6.57 -38.83 -29.19
N THR A 33 -7.47 -37.85 -29.05
CA THR A 33 -7.12 -36.46 -28.68
C THR A 33 -7.52 -36.07 -27.27
N GLY A 34 -8.39 -36.85 -26.61
CA GLY A 34 -8.98 -36.52 -25.32
C GLY A 34 -10.04 -35.41 -25.38
N VAL A 35 -10.29 -34.82 -26.56
CA VAL A 35 -11.15 -33.64 -26.68
C VAL A 35 -12.60 -33.99 -26.34
N GLU A 36 -13.14 -33.29 -25.35
CA GLU A 36 -14.53 -33.40 -24.94
C GLU A 36 -15.39 -32.39 -25.70
N TYR A 37 -16.52 -32.86 -26.23
CA TYR A 37 -17.56 -32.04 -26.85
C TYR A 37 -18.85 -32.19 -26.06
N THR A 38 -19.61 -31.10 -25.97
CA THR A 38 -20.97 -31.11 -25.42
C THR A 38 -21.96 -30.81 -26.53
N TYR A 39 -22.98 -31.65 -26.70
CA TYR A 39 -24.00 -31.45 -27.72
C TYR A 39 -24.91 -30.27 -27.34
N ASP A 40 -24.96 -29.28 -28.22
CA ASP A 40 -25.90 -28.16 -28.17
C ASP A 40 -27.12 -28.50 -29.06
N PRO A 41 -28.28 -28.81 -28.46
CA PRO A 41 -29.45 -29.23 -29.21
C PRO A 41 -30.12 -28.07 -29.97
N VAL A 42 -29.82 -26.81 -29.61
CA VAL A 42 -30.36 -25.62 -30.29
C VAL A 42 -29.64 -25.43 -31.62
N MET A 43 -28.31 -25.49 -31.58
CA MET A 43 -27.48 -25.41 -32.79
C MET A 43 -27.43 -26.73 -33.58
N LYS A 44 -27.89 -27.83 -32.96
CA LYS A 44 -27.73 -29.21 -33.44
C LYS A 44 -26.27 -29.57 -33.72
N ASP A 45 -25.35 -28.99 -32.94
CA ASP A 45 -23.91 -29.07 -33.16
C ASP A 45 -23.15 -29.39 -31.86
N TRP A 46 -21.91 -29.85 -32.00
CA TRP A 46 -21.03 -30.22 -30.91
C TRP A 46 -20.12 -29.06 -30.54
N LYS A 47 -20.30 -28.50 -29.34
CA LYS A 47 -19.40 -27.47 -28.81
C LYS A 47 -18.19 -28.13 -28.18
N LYS A 48 -17.00 -27.91 -28.75
CA LYS A 48 -15.73 -28.28 -28.13
C LYS A 48 -15.65 -27.60 -26.77
N LYS A 49 -15.44 -28.38 -25.72
CA LYS A 49 -15.17 -27.85 -24.40
C LYS A 49 -13.77 -27.25 -24.43
N VAL A 50 -13.70 -25.92 -24.42
CA VAL A 50 -12.44 -25.20 -24.30
C VAL A 50 -12.12 -25.12 -22.82
N ALA A 51 -11.01 -25.73 -22.40
CA ALA A 51 -10.55 -25.60 -21.04
C ALA A 51 -10.26 -24.12 -20.72
N PRO A 52 -10.51 -23.64 -19.50
CA PRO A 52 -10.23 -22.25 -19.09
C PRO A 52 -8.72 -22.00 -18.86
N TYR A 53 -7.85 -22.86 -19.40
CA TYR A 53 -6.40 -22.83 -19.27
C TYR A 53 -5.76 -23.30 -20.57
N SER A 54 -4.52 -22.88 -20.81
CA SER A 54 -3.69 -23.35 -21.92
C SER A 54 -2.94 -24.63 -21.53
N ALA A 55 -2.48 -24.69 -20.28
CA ALA A 55 -1.89 -25.86 -19.65
C ALA A 55 -2.37 -26.02 -18.21
N LEU A 56 -2.56 -27.27 -17.79
CA LEU A 56 -2.87 -27.68 -16.42
C LEU A 56 -1.65 -28.36 -15.83
N VAL A 57 -1.33 -28.07 -14.57
CA VAL A 57 -0.41 -28.86 -13.74
C VAL A 57 -1.19 -29.47 -12.59
N ALA A 58 -1.05 -30.77 -12.38
CA ALA A 58 -1.75 -31.50 -11.34
C ALA A 58 -0.83 -32.55 -10.69
N LYS A 59 -1.25 -33.04 -9.52
CA LYS A 59 -0.52 -34.01 -8.73
C LYS A 59 -1.50 -35.00 -8.09
N ASP A 60 -1.13 -36.26 -8.04
CA ASP A 60 -1.90 -37.35 -7.42
C ASP A 60 -0.93 -38.36 -6.82
N GLY A 61 -0.95 -38.49 -5.50
CA GLY A 61 -0.03 -39.34 -4.74
C GLY A 61 1.44 -39.09 -5.11
N SER A 62 2.04 -40.06 -5.80
CA SER A 62 3.45 -40.08 -6.20
C SER A 62 3.73 -39.44 -7.56
N THR A 63 2.73 -38.93 -8.28
CA THR A 63 2.90 -38.41 -9.64
C THR A 63 2.50 -36.95 -9.74
N VAL A 64 3.34 -36.16 -10.40
CA VAL A 64 3.03 -34.81 -10.86
C VAL A 64 3.02 -34.81 -12.40
N TRP A 65 2.06 -34.16 -13.03
CA TRP A 65 1.97 -34.09 -14.49
C TRP A 65 1.45 -32.74 -14.96
N ALA A 66 1.75 -32.46 -16.22
CA ALA A 66 1.21 -31.34 -16.97
C ALA A 66 0.44 -31.88 -18.18
N GLU A 67 -0.68 -31.26 -18.51
CA GLU A 67 -1.47 -31.55 -19.71
C GLU A 67 -1.91 -30.26 -20.40
N ASP A 68 -2.11 -30.32 -21.71
CA ASP A 68 -2.63 -29.19 -22.47
C ASP A 68 -4.15 -29.06 -22.34
N ALA A 69 -4.72 -28.03 -22.97
CA ALA A 69 -6.16 -27.77 -22.95
C ALA A 69 -7.03 -28.91 -23.54
N SER A 70 -6.45 -29.89 -24.25
CA SER A 70 -7.14 -31.09 -24.75
C SER A 70 -7.03 -32.30 -23.82
N GLY A 71 -6.26 -32.20 -22.74
CA GLY A 71 -5.97 -33.30 -21.82
C GLY A 71 -4.79 -34.17 -22.27
N LYS A 72 -4.05 -33.75 -23.30
CA LYS A 72 -2.84 -34.46 -23.72
C LYS A 72 -1.68 -34.12 -22.79
N THR A 73 -1.00 -35.14 -22.29
CA THR A 73 0.18 -34.97 -21.43
C THR A 73 1.27 -34.16 -22.12
N ILE A 74 1.71 -33.09 -21.47
CA ILE A 74 2.89 -32.27 -21.82
C ILE A 74 4.13 -32.88 -21.15
N ALA A 75 4.03 -33.19 -19.87
CA ALA A 75 5.12 -33.75 -19.07
C ALA A 75 4.59 -34.53 -17.85
N SER A 76 5.41 -35.41 -17.28
CA SER A 76 5.12 -36.12 -16.04
C SER A 76 6.41 -36.40 -15.28
N GLY A 77 6.35 -36.48 -13.96
CA GLY A 77 7.50 -36.79 -13.10
C GLY A 77 7.09 -37.30 -11.71
N GLU A 78 8.08 -37.54 -10.88
CA GLU A 78 7.88 -37.97 -9.49
C GLU A 78 7.50 -36.77 -8.60
N ALA A 79 6.36 -36.91 -7.92
CA ALA A 79 5.83 -35.95 -6.97
C ALA A 79 6.88 -35.56 -5.91
N GLY A 80 7.17 -34.27 -5.82
CA GLY A 80 8.11 -33.75 -4.83
C GLY A 80 9.58 -33.84 -5.21
N VAL A 81 9.89 -34.38 -6.39
CA VAL A 81 11.23 -34.38 -6.99
C VAL A 81 11.21 -33.51 -8.24
N ASP A 82 10.26 -33.76 -9.14
CA ASP A 82 10.20 -33.17 -10.48
C ASP A 82 9.18 -32.02 -10.60
N ASP A 83 8.54 -31.62 -9.50
CA ASP A 83 7.43 -30.65 -9.48
C ASP A 83 7.76 -29.36 -10.26
N ALA A 84 8.95 -28.79 -10.02
CA ALA A 84 9.42 -27.59 -10.72
C ALA A 84 9.61 -27.81 -12.23
N SER A 85 10.20 -28.95 -12.63
CA SER A 85 10.46 -29.27 -14.03
C SER A 85 9.17 -29.54 -14.80
N VAL A 86 8.16 -30.13 -14.18
CA VAL A 86 6.83 -30.31 -14.78
C VAL A 86 6.09 -28.98 -14.94
N ILE A 87 6.15 -28.09 -13.94
CA ILE A 87 5.60 -26.73 -14.06
C ILE A 87 6.30 -25.95 -15.18
N GLN A 88 7.63 -26.01 -15.24
CA GLN A 88 8.38 -25.34 -16.31
C GLN A 88 8.01 -25.90 -17.68
N SER A 89 7.84 -27.22 -17.83
CA SER A 89 7.42 -27.82 -19.09
C SER A 89 6.04 -27.31 -19.56
N ALA A 90 5.11 -27.07 -18.63
CA ALA A 90 3.81 -26.48 -18.93
C ALA A 90 3.93 -25.03 -19.45
N ILE A 91 4.88 -24.26 -18.90
CA ILE A 91 5.18 -22.89 -19.34
C ILE A 91 5.87 -22.91 -20.71
N ASP A 92 6.85 -23.80 -20.89
CA ASP A 92 7.63 -23.92 -22.13
C ASP A 92 6.76 -24.33 -23.31
N TYR A 93 5.74 -25.17 -23.07
CA TYR A 93 4.72 -25.55 -24.05
C TYR A 93 3.91 -24.38 -24.59
N LEU A 94 3.76 -23.29 -23.80
CA LEU A 94 3.03 -22.12 -24.26
C LEU A 94 3.73 -21.47 -25.47
N PRO A 95 2.98 -20.88 -26.41
CA PRO A 95 3.56 -20.05 -27.46
C PRO A 95 4.26 -18.81 -26.87
N SER A 96 5.06 -18.11 -27.68
CA SER A 96 5.77 -16.90 -27.24
C SER A 96 4.83 -15.79 -26.77
N TYR A 97 3.63 -15.69 -27.35
CA TYR A 97 2.60 -14.75 -26.88
C TYR A 97 2.00 -15.14 -25.51
N GLY A 98 2.37 -16.30 -24.96
CA GLY A 98 2.01 -16.77 -23.63
C GLY A 98 0.71 -17.57 -23.58
N GLY A 99 -0.03 -17.45 -22.47
CA GLY A 99 -1.18 -18.27 -22.15
C GLY A 99 -1.37 -18.41 -20.64
N LYS A 100 -2.31 -19.27 -20.23
CA LYS A 100 -2.60 -19.55 -18.82
C LYS A 100 -2.11 -20.93 -18.41
N VAL A 101 -1.25 -20.97 -17.40
CA VAL A 101 -0.91 -22.19 -16.65
C VAL A 101 -1.73 -22.20 -15.37
N PHE A 102 -2.59 -23.21 -15.24
CA PHE A 102 -3.39 -23.44 -14.04
C PHE A 102 -2.78 -24.59 -13.24
N ILE A 103 -2.47 -24.36 -11.97
CA ILE A 103 -1.86 -25.35 -11.08
C ILE A 103 -2.93 -25.79 -10.07
N ARG A 104 -3.23 -27.09 -10.03
CA ARG A 104 -4.19 -27.66 -9.07
C ARG A 104 -3.72 -27.47 -7.63
N ALA A 105 -4.65 -27.66 -6.70
CA ALA A 105 -4.35 -27.69 -5.30
C ALA A 105 -3.33 -28.81 -4.99
N GLY A 106 -2.39 -28.51 -4.10
CA GLY A 106 -1.29 -29.41 -3.76
C GLY A 106 -0.06 -28.66 -3.30
N ILE A 107 0.87 -29.42 -2.71
CA ILE A 107 2.19 -28.94 -2.32
C ILE A 107 3.19 -29.34 -3.40
N TYR A 108 3.82 -28.32 -4.00
CA TYR A 108 4.82 -28.46 -5.04
C TYR A 108 6.20 -28.07 -4.47
N TYR A 109 7.14 -29.00 -4.45
CA TYR A 109 8.50 -28.75 -3.97
C TYR A 109 9.37 -28.21 -5.10
N ILE A 110 9.77 -26.95 -4.96
CA ILE A 110 10.45 -26.21 -6.02
C ILE A 110 11.95 -26.13 -5.73
N TYR A 111 12.70 -27.05 -6.34
CA TYR A 111 14.17 -27.10 -6.29
C TYR A 111 14.84 -26.27 -7.38
N LYS A 112 14.10 -25.91 -8.43
CA LYS A 112 14.56 -25.08 -9.55
C LYS A 112 13.59 -23.93 -9.76
N SER A 113 14.13 -22.75 -10.02
CA SER A 113 13.35 -21.53 -10.25
C SER A 113 12.37 -21.69 -11.40
N ILE A 114 11.18 -21.12 -11.29
CA ILE A 114 10.18 -21.07 -12.37
C ILE A 114 10.42 -19.82 -13.22
N ASP A 115 10.78 -19.99 -14.49
CA ASP A 115 11.12 -18.92 -15.42
C ASP A 115 9.94 -18.59 -16.34
N LEU A 116 9.47 -17.34 -16.27
CA LEU A 116 8.39 -16.80 -17.09
C LEU A 116 8.90 -15.94 -18.27
N SER A 117 10.21 -15.90 -18.49
CA SER A 117 10.85 -15.04 -19.50
C SER A 117 10.57 -15.53 -20.91
N GLY A 118 10.53 -14.60 -21.87
CA GLY A 118 10.23 -14.91 -23.28
C GLY A 118 8.76 -15.21 -23.56
N LYS A 119 7.88 -15.03 -22.57
CA LYS A 119 6.42 -15.07 -22.73
C LYS A 119 5.84 -13.66 -22.62
N ASP A 120 5.16 -13.18 -23.65
CA ASP A 120 4.60 -11.82 -23.66
C ASP A 120 3.42 -11.73 -22.68
N SER A 121 2.43 -12.62 -22.77
CA SER A 121 1.23 -12.58 -21.92
C SER A 121 1.03 -13.89 -21.14
N ILE A 122 1.56 -13.98 -19.93
CA ILE A 122 1.51 -15.21 -19.11
C ILE A 122 0.69 -15.03 -17.85
N THR A 123 -0.21 -15.99 -17.60
CA THR A 123 -0.92 -16.13 -16.33
C THR A 123 -0.46 -17.41 -15.63
N LEU A 124 0.03 -17.29 -14.41
CA LEU A 124 0.30 -18.40 -13.49
C LEU A 124 -0.72 -18.34 -12.35
N GLU A 125 -1.63 -19.30 -12.33
CA GLU A 125 -2.80 -19.31 -11.43
C GLU A 125 -2.87 -20.61 -10.62
N GLY A 126 -3.02 -20.50 -9.31
CA GLY A 126 -3.34 -21.65 -8.44
C GLY A 126 -4.84 -21.90 -8.32
N GLU A 127 -5.23 -23.11 -7.91
CA GLU A 127 -6.64 -23.51 -7.79
C GLU A 127 -7.38 -22.82 -6.64
N ASN A 128 -6.65 -22.38 -5.61
CA ASN A 128 -7.14 -21.51 -4.54
C ASN A 128 -5.95 -20.89 -3.79
N ARG A 129 -6.16 -19.70 -3.22
CA ARG A 129 -5.30 -19.19 -2.15
C ARG A 129 -5.49 -20.10 -0.94
N ALA A 130 -4.48 -20.92 -0.66
CA ALA A 130 -4.44 -21.73 0.55
C ALA A 130 -4.69 -20.85 1.77
N ASP A 131 -5.72 -21.17 2.58
CA ASP A 131 -5.80 -20.66 3.95
C ASP A 131 -4.62 -21.26 4.75
N VAL A 132 -4.35 -20.76 5.94
CA VAL A 132 -3.15 -21.08 6.74
C VAL A 132 -2.93 -22.59 6.94
N SER A 133 -4.00 -23.40 6.84
CA SER A 133 -3.94 -24.87 6.79
C SER A 133 -3.25 -25.36 5.50
N HIS A 134 -2.17 -26.11 5.67
CA HIS A 134 -1.29 -26.61 4.60
C HIS A 134 -1.96 -27.46 3.50
N ASP A 135 -3.24 -27.80 3.64
CA ASP A 135 -3.93 -28.78 2.80
C ASP A 135 -4.97 -28.18 1.82
N ALA A 136 -5.25 -26.88 1.92
CA ALA A 136 -6.17 -26.21 0.98
C ALA A 136 -5.36 -25.45 -0.08
N GLY A 137 -5.69 -25.56 -1.37
CA GLY A 137 -5.13 -24.70 -2.43
C GLY A 137 -3.72 -25.07 -2.92
N THR A 138 -3.11 -24.17 -3.68
CA THR A 138 -1.83 -24.40 -4.37
C THR A 138 -0.68 -23.75 -3.64
N MET A 139 0.28 -24.56 -3.15
CA MET A 139 1.49 -24.08 -2.49
C MET A 139 2.74 -24.43 -3.29
N LEU A 140 3.52 -23.39 -3.62
CA LEU A 140 4.87 -23.52 -4.15
C LEU A 140 5.87 -23.36 -3.00
N TRP A 141 6.51 -24.45 -2.61
CA TRP A 141 7.45 -24.51 -1.49
C TRP A 141 8.88 -24.43 -2.03
N ASN A 142 9.59 -23.33 -1.76
CA ASN A 142 10.98 -23.16 -2.14
C ASN A 142 11.89 -24.15 -1.38
N LYS A 143 12.55 -25.06 -2.08
CA LYS A 143 13.48 -26.06 -1.52
C LYS A 143 14.95 -25.79 -1.88
N GLY A 144 15.26 -24.56 -2.26
CA GLY A 144 16.61 -24.11 -2.58
C GLY A 144 16.78 -23.76 -4.05
N THR A 145 15.99 -22.80 -4.52
CA THR A 145 16.14 -22.26 -5.88
C THR A 145 17.43 -21.46 -6.04
N GLU A 146 18.01 -21.52 -7.24
CA GLU A 146 19.22 -20.78 -7.63
C GLU A 146 18.98 -19.29 -7.91
N LYS A 147 17.73 -18.92 -8.18
CA LYS A 147 17.24 -17.54 -8.34
C LYS A 147 15.99 -17.36 -7.46
N ALA A 148 15.15 -16.37 -7.75
CA ALA A 148 13.84 -16.28 -7.12
C ALA A 148 12.96 -17.52 -7.42
N LEU A 149 12.01 -17.81 -6.54
CA LEU A 149 11.09 -18.93 -6.71
C LEU A 149 10.35 -18.85 -8.05
N ILE A 150 9.82 -17.67 -8.37
CA ILE A 150 9.29 -17.29 -9.68
C ILE A 150 10.07 -16.07 -10.15
N TYR A 151 10.58 -16.09 -11.37
CA TYR A 151 11.22 -14.91 -11.94
C TYR A 151 10.84 -14.67 -13.39
N LYS A 152 10.91 -13.40 -13.78
CA LYS A 152 10.80 -12.95 -15.17
C LYS A 152 11.77 -11.79 -15.39
N ARG A 153 12.64 -11.93 -16.38
CA ARG A 153 13.61 -10.88 -16.72
C ARG A 153 13.64 -10.69 -18.22
N GLU A 154 13.30 -9.48 -18.65
CA GLU A 154 13.25 -9.13 -20.06
C GLU A 154 14.37 -8.17 -20.45
N GLY A 155 14.89 -8.32 -21.67
CA GLY A 155 15.99 -7.48 -22.17
C GLY A 155 15.56 -6.04 -22.48
N SER A 156 14.27 -5.81 -22.71
CA SER A 156 13.70 -4.51 -23.02
C SER A 156 12.24 -4.41 -22.56
N TYR A 157 11.76 -3.16 -22.46
CA TYR A 157 10.35 -2.86 -22.27
C TYR A 157 9.54 -3.34 -23.48
N GLY A 158 8.98 -4.55 -23.38
CA GLY A 158 8.01 -5.08 -24.32
C GLY A 158 6.59 -4.97 -23.78
N SER A 159 5.60 -5.28 -24.61
CA SER A 159 4.20 -5.46 -24.17
C SER A 159 4.04 -6.75 -23.38
N HIS A 160 4.71 -6.79 -22.23
CA HIS A 160 4.64 -7.89 -21.29
C HIS A 160 3.36 -7.73 -20.47
N HIS A 161 2.71 -8.85 -20.16
CA HIS A 161 1.49 -8.93 -19.36
C HIS A 161 1.66 -10.15 -18.46
N VAL A 162 1.93 -9.92 -17.19
CA VAL A 162 2.25 -10.99 -16.24
C VAL A 162 1.19 -10.98 -15.17
N LEU A 163 0.49 -12.10 -15.01
CA LEU A 163 -0.49 -12.29 -13.94
C LEU A 163 -0.08 -13.47 -13.08
N ILE A 164 0.25 -13.22 -11.82
CA ILE A 164 0.52 -14.27 -10.83
C ILE A 164 -0.57 -14.18 -9.78
N LYS A 165 -1.38 -15.23 -9.62
CA LYS A 165 -2.51 -15.16 -8.69
C LYS A 165 -2.91 -16.46 -8.02
N GLN A 166 -3.56 -16.33 -6.87
CA GLN A 166 -4.15 -17.45 -6.12
C GLN A 166 -3.12 -18.54 -5.76
N LEU A 167 -1.90 -18.12 -5.44
CA LEU A 167 -0.80 -19.00 -5.05
C LEU A 167 -0.36 -18.72 -3.62
N ARG A 168 0.06 -19.77 -2.91
CA ARG A 168 0.88 -19.64 -1.69
C ARG A 168 2.34 -19.88 -2.04
N LEU A 169 3.19 -18.89 -1.80
CA LEU A 169 4.62 -18.91 -2.05
C LEU A 169 5.35 -18.96 -0.72
N TYR A 170 5.98 -20.09 -0.43
CA TYR A 170 6.64 -20.34 0.85
C TYR A 170 8.17 -20.38 0.65
N GLY A 171 8.88 -19.41 1.23
CA GLY A 171 10.31 -19.22 1.01
C GLY A 171 11.20 -20.19 1.76
N ALA A 172 10.69 -20.82 2.83
CA ALA A 172 11.44 -21.77 3.66
C ALA A 172 12.81 -21.26 4.11
N ASN A 173 12.94 -19.94 4.33
CA ASN A 173 14.19 -19.26 4.68
C ASN A 173 15.33 -19.49 3.66
N GLN A 174 15.00 -19.75 2.39
CA GLN A 174 16.00 -19.84 1.32
C GLN A 174 16.47 -18.43 0.91
N PRO A 175 17.76 -18.22 0.62
CA PRO A 175 18.36 -16.91 0.39
C PRO A 175 18.02 -16.34 -1.00
N GLN A 176 16.74 -16.15 -1.28
CA GLN A 176 16.23 -15.68 -2.57
C GLN A 176 14.92 -14.92 -2.41
N HIS A 177 14.58 -14.11 -3.42
CA HIS A 177 13.24 -13.53 -3.54
C HIS A 177 12.18 -14.62 -3.81
N LEU A 178 10.92 -14.37 -3.48
CA LEU A 178 9.84 -15.26 -3.95
C LEU A 178 9.45 -14.91 -5.38
N ILE A 179 9.28 -13.62 -5.66
CA ILE A 179 8.99 -13.11 -6.99
C ILE A 179 10.04 -12.06 -7.35
N ASP A 180 10.70 -12.24 -8.50
CA ASP A 180 11.65 -11.28 -9.06
C ASP A 180 11.26 -10.93 -10.50
N ILE A 181 10.81 -9.69 -10.72
CA ILE A 181 10.31 -9.22 -12.02
C ILE A 181 11.10 -8.00 -12.46
N PHE A 182 11.68 -8.07 -13.65
CA PHE A 182 12.58 -7.07 -14.20
C PHE A 182 12.17 -6.66 -15.63
N ASN A 183 12.13 -5.35 -15.91
CA ASN A 183 11.84 -4.80 -17.25
C ASN A 183 10.51 -5.28 -17.87
N CYS A 184 9.50 -5.49 -17.04
CA CYS A 184 8.18 -5.90 -17.48
C CYS A 184 7.20 -4.72 -17.49
N MET A 185 6.34 -4.70 -18.50
CA MET A 185 5.13 -3.90 -18.50
C MET A 185 4.00 -4.72 -17.86
N ARG A 186 2.98 -4.06 -17.28
CA ARG A 186 1.70 -4.65 -16.82
C ARG A 186 1.88 -5.95 -16.03
N VAL A 187 2.51 -5.82 -14.87
CA VAL A 187 2.70 -6.92 -13.93
C VAL A 187 1.60 -6.85 -12.88
N GLN A 188 0.86 -7.93 -12.69
CA GLN A 188 -0.18 -8.05 -11.67
C GLN A 188 0.11 -9.25 -10.79
N ILE A 189 0.23 -9.00 -9.49
CA ILE A 189 0.38 -10.03 -8.46
C ILE A 189 -0.82 -9.86 -7.53
N GLU A 190 -1.74 -10.83 -7.54
CA GLU A 190 -2.98 -10.70 -6.81
C GLU A 190 -3.43 -11.94 -6.04
N SER A 191 -4.04 -11.72 -4.88
CA SER A 191 -4.64 -12.81 -4.09
C SER A 191 -3.65 -13.93 -3.77
N CYS A 192 -2.37 -13.59 -3.60
CA CYS A 192 -1.31 -14.51 -3.19
C CYS A 192 -1.03 -14.43 -1.69
N SER A 193 -0.48 -15.49 -1.13
CA SER A 193 0.12 -15.50 0.21
C SER A 193 1.62 -15.74 0.07
N LEU A 194 2.44 -14.86 0.64
CA LEU A 194 3.90 -14.89 0.52
C LEU A 194 4.52 -14.88 1.92
N SER A 195 5.41 -15.83 2.22
CA SER A 195 5.98 -15.88 3.58
C SER A 195 7.36 -16.54 3.68
N HIS A 196 8.01 -16.32 4.82
CA HIS A 196 9.27 -16.98 5.23
C HIS A 196 10.44 -16.68 4.29
N VAL A 197 10.70 -15.40 4.05
CA VAL A 197 11.81 -14.93 3.22
C VAL A 197 12.94 -14.44 4.16
N PRO A 198 14.21 -14.81 3.96
CA PRO A 198 15.27 -14.31 4.82
C PRO A 198 15.74 -12.91 4.36
N ASP A 199 16.24 -12.11 5.29
CA ASP A 199 17.06 -10.92 4.98
C ASP A 199 18.34 -11.39 4.23
N PRO A 200 18.83 -10.68 3.18
CA PRO A 200 18.40 -9.39 2.64
C PRO A 200 17.37 -9.43 1.50
N TYR A 201 16.60 -10.51 1.37
CA TYR A 201 15.72 -10.70 0.23
C TYR A 201 14.32 -10.15 0.48
N ALA A 202 13.66 -9.77 -0.61
CA ALA A 202 12.28 -9.30 -0.61
C ALA A 202 11.29 -10.39 -1.05
N SER A 203 10.05 -10.36 -0.55
CA SER A 203 8.99 -11.27 -1.05
C SER A 203 8.70 -10.98 -2.52
N ILE A 204 8.52 -9.71 -2.88
CA ILE A 204 8.41 -9.23 -4.26
C ILE A 204 9.54 -8.22 -4.49
N ASN A 205 10.42 -8.53 -5.44
CA ASN A 205 11.39 -7.60 -6.00
C ASN A 205 10.92 -7.22 -7.40
N ALA A 206 10.51 -5.96 -7.56
CA ALA A 206 10.12 -5.41 -8.86
C ALA A 206 11.11 -4.30 -9.23
N ASN A 207 11.79 -4.49 -10.35
CA ASN A 207 12.87 -3.62 -10.81
C ASN A 207 12.57 -3.10 -12.23
N THR A 208 12.67 -1.79 -12.43
CA THR A 208 12.53 -1.15 -13.75
C THR A 208 11.29 -1.60 -14.51
N ASN A 209 10.14 -1.69 -13.82
CA ASN A 209 8.88 -2.13 -14.42
C ASN A 209 7.93 -0.95 -14.67
N GLU A 210 7.01 -1.12 -15.61
CA GLU A 210 5.94 -0.16 -15.89
C GLU A 210 4.58 -0.80 -15.57
N LEU A 211 3.71 -0.09 -14.83
CA LEU A 211 2.38 -0.55 -14.42
C LEU A 211 2.44 -1.86 -13.61
N VAL A 212 2.98 -1.78 -12.39
CA VAL A 212 3.03 -2.91 -11.44
C VAL A 212 1.88 -2.81 -10.45
N TRP A 213 1.01 -3.82 -10.43
CA TRP A 213 -0.13 -3.93 -9.53
C TRP A 213 0.10 -5.06 -8.54
N ILE A 214 0.15 -4.73 -7.25
CA ILE A 214 0.28 -5.70 -6.16
C ILE A 214 -0.96 -5.53 -5.29
N ILE A 215 -1.93 -6.43 -5.45
CA ILE A 215 -3.29 -6.24 -4.93
C ILE A 215 -3.79 -7.44 -4.13
N ASN A 216 -4.40 -7.20 -2.96
CA ASN A 216 -5.08 -8.25 -2.19
C ASN A 216 -4.16 -9.43 -1.80
N ASN A 217 -2.88 -9.17 -1.55
CA ASN A 217 -1.93 -10.18 -1.12
C ASN A 217 -1.74 -10.16 0.40
N ASP A 218 -1.24 -11.26 0.93
CA ASP A 218 -0.93 -11.43 2.34
C ASP A 218 0.53 -11.82 2.51
N PHE A 219 1.25 -11.05 3.31
CA PHE A 219 2.68 -11.17 3.51
C PHE A 219 2.99 -11.37 4.99
N GLN A 220 3.76 -12.40 5.29
CA GLN A 220 4.07 -12.79 6.66
C GLN A 220 5.52 -13.24 6.82
N SER A 221 6.11 -12.87 7.96
CA SER A 221 7.35 -13.45 8.48
C SER A 221 8.58 -13.29 7.59
N GLY A 222 9.41 -12.31 7.95
CA GLY A 222 10.81 -12.15 7.55
C GLY A 222 10.95 -11.76 6.08
N ALA A 223 11.63 -10.65 5.84
CA ALA A 223 12.20 -10.22 4.57
C ALA A 223 12.99 -8.92 4.88
N LEU A 224 13.93 -8.52 4.01
CA LEU A 224 14.35 -7.12 3.95
C LEU A 224 13.13 -6.23 3.69
N SER A 225 12.29 -6.64 2.75
CA SER A 225 10.98 -6.04 2.56
C SER A 225 9.97 -6.98 1.92
N HIS A 226 8.68 -6.81 2.21
CA HIS A 226 7.68 -7.60 1.49
C HIS A 226 7.55 -7.13 0.05
N ILE A 227 7.45 -5.82 -0.15
CA ILE A 227 7.41 -5.21 -1.48
C ILE A 227 8.62 -4.28 -1.62
N TYR A 228 9.54 -4.66 -2.49
CA TYR A 228 10.66 -3.82 -2.91
C TYR A 228 10.43 -3.34 -4.34
N LEU A 229 10.26 -2.02 -4.51
CA LEU A 229 10.17 -1.40 -5.82
C LEU A 229 11.44 -0.60 -6.08
N TYR A 230 12.18 -0.98 -7.13
CA TYR A 230 13.29 -0.21 -7.64
C TYR A 230 12.98 0.29 -9.04
N SER A 231 13.07 1.61 -9.24
CA SER A 231 12.86 2.22 -10.55
C SER A 231 11.55 1.84 -11.28
N CYS A 232 10.45 1.60 -10.55
CA CYS A 232 9.14 1.25 -11.15
C CYS A 232 8.25 2.47 -11.43
N HIS A 233 7.63 2.50 -12.61
CA HIS A 233 6.73 3.58 -13.04
C HIS A 233 5.27 3.19 -12.83
N THR A 234 4.46 4.07 -12.23
CA THR A 234 3.01 3.85 -12.02
C THR A 234 2.64 2.60 -11.21
N PRO A 235 3.35 2.25 -10.11
CA PRO A 235 2.94 1.12 -9.28
C PRO A 235 1.63 1.42 -8.53
N ILE A 236 0.81 0.38 -8.37
CA ILE A 236 -0.38 0.38 -7.51
C ILE A 236 -0.19 -0.75 -6.48
N ILE A 237 -0.10 -0.38 -5.21
CA ILE A 237 -0.02 -1.31 -4.08
C ILE A 237 -1.28 -1.12 -3.24
N SER A 238 -2.22 -2.06 -3.31
CA SER A 238 -3.48 -1.89 -2.59
C SER A 238 -4.10 -3.13 -1.98
N PHE A 239 -4.85 -2.93 -0.90
CA PHE A 239 -5.59 -3.99 -0.22
C PHE A 239 -4.72 -5.15 0.27
N ASN A 240 -3.42 -4.93 0.51
CA ASN A 240 -2.53 -5.97 1.01
C ASN A 240 -2.50 -5.97 2.54
N SER A 241 -2.24 -7.14 3.11
CA SER A 241 -1.90 -7.34 4.52
C SER A 241 -0.41 -7.64 4.62
N LEU A 242 0.39 -6.79 5.27
CA LEU A 242 1.84 -6.92 5.35
C LEU A 242 2.30 -6.90 6.80
N SER A 243 3.07 -7.91 7.23
CA SER A 243 3.53 -8.00 8.61
C SER A 243 4.90 -8.68 8.79
N ALA A 244 5.69 -8.13 9.71
CA ALA A 244 6.94 -8.73 10.17
C ALA A 244 8.08 -8.83 9.11
N ALA A 245 8.20 -7.83 8.24
CA ALA A 245 9.42 -7.57 7.47
C ALA A 245 10.24 -6.43 8.09
N LYS A 246 11.48 -6.23 7.62
CA LYS A 246 12.27 -5.06 8.05
C LYS A 246 11.66 -3.74 7.58
N TYR A 247 11.26 -3.69 6.31
CA TYR A 247 10.36 -2.68 5.77
C TYR A 247 9.18 -3.37 5.11
N ASN A 248 7.93 -3.07 5.47
CA ASN A 248 6.82 -3.76 4.80
C ASN A 248 6.74 -3.34 3.31
N ILE A 249 6.75 -2.03 3.04
CA ILE A 249 6.84 -1.49 1.68
C ILE A 249 8.09 -0.60 1.58
N TYR A 250 8.98 -0.93 0.65
CA TYR A 250 10.19 -0.16 0.39
C TYR A 250 10.28 0.27 -1.07
N ILE A 251 10.21 1.58 -1.30
CA ILE A 251 10.30 2.19 -2.63
C ILE A 251 11.59 2.98 -2.72
N ARG A 252 12.40 2.63 -3.71
CA ARG A 252 13.64 3.32 -4.05
C ARG A 252 13.64 3.68 -5.53
N HIS A 253 13.63 4.97 -5.86
CA HIS A 253 13.53 5.35 -7.27
C HIS A 253 14.23 6.67 -7.59
N PRO A 254 15.35 6.67 -8.33
CA PRO A 254 15.88 7.90 -8.88
C PRO A 254 14.94 8.44 -9.96
N GLY A 255 14.28 9.59 -9.75
CA GLY A 255 13.51 10.30 -10.78
C GLY A 255 12.03 10.52 -10.48
N SER A 256 11.36 11.24 -11.38
CA SER A 256 9.94 11.56 -11.25
C SER A 256 9.06 10.45 -11.79
N HIS A 257 8.28 9.84 -10.90
CA HIS A 257 7.30 8.82 -11.25
C HIS A 257 5.95 9.19 -10.67
N THR A 258 4.96 8.36 -10.85
CA THR A 258 3.71 8.45 -10.10
C THR A 258 3.37 7.06 -9.58
N GLY A 259 2.64 6.96 -8.49
CA GLY A 259 2.27 5.67 -7.92
C GLY A 259 1.28 5.81 -6.77
N ILE A 260 0.60 4.73 -6.43
CA ILE A 260 -0.44 4.70 -5.40
C ILE A 260 -0.15 3.58 -4.41
N ILE A 261 -0.14 3.91 -3.12
CA ILE A 261 -0.11 2.97 -2.00
C ILE A 261 -1.38 3.19 -1.19
N ALA A 262 -2.38 2.32 -1.36
CA ALA A 262 -3.71 2.58 -0.81
C ALA A 262 -4.36 1.40 -0.09
N TYR A 263 -5.03 1.67 1.03
CA TYR A 263 -5.88 0.71 1.73
C TYR A 263 -5.16 -0.58 2.14
N ASN A 264 -3.88 -0.49 2.50
CA ASN A 264 -3.12 -1.63 3.03
C ASN A 264 -3.23 -1.68 4.56
N LEU A 265 -3.18 -2.90 5.09
CA LEU A 265 -3.01 -3.19 6.51
C LEU A 265 -1.53 -3.54 6.75
N ILE A 266 -0.82 -2.70 7.49
CA ILE A 266 0.63 -2.76 7.64
C ILE A 266 0.98 -2.82 9.12
N SER A 267 1.68 -3.86 9.55
CA SER A 267 2.07 -3.97 10.96
C SER A 267 3.44 -4.59 11.20
N ASP A 268 3.93 -4.43 12.43
CA ASP A 268 5.03 -5.20 12.97
C ASP A 268 6.33 -5.14 12.13
N ALA A 269 6.55 -4.07 11.34
CA ALA A 269 7.82 -3.93 10.65
C ALA A 269 8.96 -3.81 11.68
N GLU A 270 10.15 -4.32 11.39
CA GLU A 270 11.32 -4.10 12.25
C GLU A 270 11.70 -2.61 12.26
N TYR A 271 11.61 -1.95 11.10
CA TYR A 271 11.81 -0.52 10.93
C TYR A 271 10.51 0.17 10.52
N ASP A 272 10.35 0.47 9.25
CA ASP A 272 9.29 1.34 8.76
C ASP A 272 8.16 0.53 8.11
N GLY A 273 6.92 0.93 8.37
CA GLY A 273 5.76 0.37 7.64
C GLY A 273 5.87 0.66 6.14
N ILE A 274 6.06 1.95 5.80
CA ILE A 274 6.31 2.40 4.42
C ILE A 274 7.58 3.24 4.41
N TYR A 275 8.54 2.89 3.57
CA TYR A 275 9.74 3.68 3.34
C TYR A 275 9.86 4.11 1.88
N MET A 276 9.85 5.42 1.64
CA MET A 276 10.18 6.02 0.35
C MET A 276 11.54 6.72 0.41
N TYR A 277 12.38 6.42 -0.57
CA TYR A 277 13.79 6.77 -0.55
C TYR A 277 14.33 7.18 -1.91
N ASN A 278 15.26 8.14 -1.90
CA ASN A 278 16.14 8.50 -3.01
C ASN A 278 15.39 8.99 -4.26
N GLN A 279 14.90 10.23 -4.20
CA GLN A 279 14.33 11.00 -5.30
C GLN A 279 13.01 10.47 -5.87
N CYS A 280 12.28 9.63 -5.13
CA CYS A 280 10.93 9.26 -5.54
C CYS A 280 10.06 10.52 -5.65
N SER A 281 9.14 10.54 -6.63
CA SER A 281 8.19 11.63 -6.74
C SER A 281 6.83 11.16 -7.22
N GLY A 282 5.78 11.97 -6.99
CA GLY A 282 4.43 11.81 -7.55
C GLY A 282 3.60 10.68 -6.93
N PHE A 283 3.86 10.32 -5.68
CA PHE A 283 3.14 9.23 -5.01
C PHE A 283 1.95 9.71 -4.18
N GLU A 284 0.94 8.87 -4.11
CA GLU A 284 -0.19 9.02 -3.19
C GLU A 284 -0.21 7.84 -2.20
N ILE A 285 -0.17 8.15 -0.90
CA ILE A 285 -0.26 7.19 0.19
C ILE A 285 -1.61 7.42 0.89
N ILE A 286 -2.60 6.58 0.60
CA ILE A 286 -4.02 6.86 0.92
C ILE A 286 -4.65 5.78 1.79
N GLY A 287 -5.28 6.16 2.90
CA GLY A 287 -6.22 5.28 3.61
C GLY A 287 -5.60 3.98 4.15
N ASN A 288 -4.29 3.96 4.38
CA ASN A 288 -3.61 2.79 4.94
C ASN A 288 -3.79 2.76 6.46
N LYS A 289 -3.89 1.55 7.02
CA LYS A 289 -3.85 1.32 8.47
C LYS A 289 -2.49 0.76 8.83
N ILE A 290 -1.70 1.53 9.55
CA ILE A 290 -0.28 1.27 9.83
C ILE A 290 -0.09 1.24 11.35
N PHE A 291 0.40 0.13 11.91
CA PHE A 291 0.50 0.02 13.36
C PHE A 291 1.65 -0.84 13.88
N ASP A 292 2.11 -0.56 15.11
CA ASP A 292 3.09 -1.37 15.85
C ASP A 292 4.44 -1.62 15.12
N ASN A 293 4.86 -0.68 14.27
CA ASN A 293 6.15 -0.77 13.59
C ASN A 293 7.31 -0.39 14.52
N GLY A 294 8.47 -0.96 14.29
CA GLY A 294 9.62 -0.84 15.17
C GLY A 294 10.23 0.55 15.19
N ASP A 295 10.28 1.23 14.04
CA ASP A 295 10.77 2.62 13.89
C ASP A 295 9.62 3.57 13.53
N ASN A 296 9.29 3.75 12.24
CA ASN A 296 8.25 4.72 11.84
C ASN A 296 7.04 4.06 11.16
N GLY A 297 5.91 4.77 11.16
CA GLY A 297 4.77 4.35 10.35
C GLY A 297 5.08 4.56 8.86
N ILE A 298 5.36 5.82 8.51
CA ILE A 298 5.77 6.23 7.16
C ILE A 298 7.08 7.03 7.26
N ARG A 299 8.06 6.68 6.44
CA ARG A 299 9.32 7.43 6.31
C ARG A 299 9.52 7.91 4.87
N ILE A 300 9.81 9.20 4.73
CA ILE A 300 10.13 9.88 3.48
C ILE A 300 11.54 10.45 3.60
N SER A 301 12.45 10.09 2.69
CA SER A 301 13.86 10.50 2.80
C SER A 301 14.59 10.63 1.46
N GLN A 302 15.65 11.44 1.45
CA GLN A 302 16.55 11.68 0.32
C GLN A 302 15.86 12.25 -0.90
N ALA A 303 15.58 13.56 -0.88
CA ALA A 303 15.09 14.32 -2.02
C ALA A 303 13.78 13.81 -2.62
N VAL A 304 12.93 13.17 -1.83
CA VAL A 304 11.58 12.75 -2.25
C VAL A 304 10.69 13.98 -2.40
N ARG A 305 9.88 14.02 -3.47
CA ARG A 305 9.07 15.19 -3.81
C ARG A 305 7.64 14.87 -4.23
N ASN A 306 6.73 15.83 -4.16
CA ASN A 306 5.38 15.70 -4.73
C ASN A 306 4.64 14.45 -4.20
N VAL A 307 4.65 14.23 -2.88
CA VAL A 307 3.98 13.09 -2.25
C VAL A 307 2.78 13.57 -1.46
N ASN A 308 1.64 12.92 -1.64
CA ASN A 308 0.44 13.15 -0.85
C ASN A 308 0.23 11.98 0.13
N ILE A 309 0.10 12.27 1.42
CA ILE A 309 -0.18 11.32 2.50
C ILE A 309 -1.57 11.67 3.06
N ILE A 310 -2.59 10.90 2.68
CA ILE A 310 -4.00 11.28 2.87
C ILE A 310 -4.77 10.21 3.64
N GLY A 311 -5.45 10.60 4.72
CA GLY A 311 -6.47 9.75 5.35
C GLY A 311 -5.93 8.45 5.96
N ASN A 312 -4.64 8.37 6.29
CA ASN A 312 -4.04 7.18 6.90
C ASN A 312 -4.30 7.16 8.41
N SER A 313 -4.41 5.95 8.97
CA SER A 313 -4.47 5.70 10.41
C SER A 313 -3.15 5.09 10.87
N ILE A 314 -2.38 5.81 11.67
CA ILE A 314 -1.02 5.43 12.07
C ILE A 314 -0.92 5.39 13.60
N THR A 315 -0.59 4.23 14.17
CA THR A 315 -0.57 4.06 15.64
C THR A 315 0.57 3.21 16.16
N GLY A 316 1.14 3.57 17.32
CA GLY A 316 2.06 2.66 18.03
C GLY A 316 3.43 2.45 17.36
N SER A 317 3.87 3.36 16.49
CA SER A 317 5.22 3.27 15.91
C SER A 317 6.31 3.49 16.96
N GLY A 318 7.47 2.88 16.73
CA GLY A 318 8.62 2.92 17.64
C GLY A 318 8.73 1.71 18.57
N ARG A 319 8.02 0.60 18.30
CA ARG A 319 7.90 -0.51 19.26
C ARG A 319 9.24 -1.10 19.71
N LEU A 320 10.18 -1.25 18.78
CA LEU A 320 11.43 -1.99 19.02
C LEU A 320 12.60 -1.09 19.42
N TYR A 321 12.56 0.18 19.04
CA TYR A 321 13.68 1.08 19.25
C TYR A 321 13.52 1.95 20.50
N THR A 322 14.64 2.10 21.22
CA THR A 322 14.78 2.99 22.39
C THR A 322 15.61 4.23 22.09
N GLY A 323 16.04 4.40 20.83
CA GLY A 323 16.79 5.57 20.40
C GLY A 323 15.92 6.81 20.40
N ALA A 324 16.49 7.95 20.81
CA ALA A 324 15.78 9.23 20.85
C ALA A 324 15.33 9.75 19.47
N GLU A 325 15.83 9.16 18.37
CA GLU A 325 15.54 9.64 17.02
C GLU A 325 14.37 8.93 16.31
N GLN A 326 13.83 7.86 16.91
CA GLN A 326 12.96 6.87 16.26
C GLN A 326 11.56 6.88 16.87
N GLY A 327 10.59 6.26 16.21
CA GLY A 327 9.23 6.15 16.75
C GLY A 327 8.25 7.22 16.28
N HIS A 328 8.36 7.65 15.03
CA HIS A 328 7.43 8.63 14.46
C HIS A 328 6.21 7.96 13.81
N GLY A 329 5.06 8.63 13.84
CA GLY A 329 3.95 8.27 12.97
C GLY A 329 4.37 8.48 11.50
N ILE A 330 4.73 9.72 11.17
CA ILE A 330 5.27 10.11 9.86
C ILE A 330 6.60 10.84 10.07
N LEU A 331 7.65 10.39 9.41
CA LEU A 331 8.97 11.02 9.40
C LEU A 331 9.32 11.53 8.00
N ILE A 332 9.58 12.84 7.88
CA ILE A 332 10.19 13.46 6.71
C ILE A 332 11.58 13.95 7.14
N ARG A 333 12.62 13.32 6.61
CA ARG A 333 14.01 13.61 7.01
C ARG A 333 14.93 13.50 5.82
N ASP A 334 15.96 14.32 5.74
CA ASP A 334 16.94 14.21 4.68
C ASP A 334 18.38 14.39 5.16
N GLN A 335 19.31 13.59 4.63
CA GLN A 335 20.75 13.80 4.79
C GLN A 335 21.40 14.49 3.59
N GLY A 336 20.61 14.99 2.62
CA GLY A 336 21.06 15.67 1.40
C GLY A 336 20.10 16.78 0.91
N ASP A 337 19.70 16.73 -0.37
CA ASP A 337 18.80 17.72 -1.01
C ASP A 337 17.36 17.58 -0.48
N GLY A 338 17.01 18.30 0.58
CA GLY A 338 15.74 18.21 1.33
C GLY A 338 14.48 17.75 0.58
N CYS A 339 13.60 17.02 1.29
CA CYS A 339 12.32 16.59 0.75
C CYS A 339 11.38 17.80 0.55
N SER A 340 10.57 17.80 -0.51
CA SER A 340 9.73 18.97 -0.79
C SER A 340 8.40 18.70 -1.49
N ASN A 341 7.46 19.63 -1.33
CA ASN A 341 6.08 19.50 -1.83
C ASN A 341 5.44 18.19 -1.32
N ILE A 342 5.57 17.95 -0.01
CA ILE A 342 4.94 16.82 0.66
C ILE A 342 3.70 17.33 1.37
N LYS A 343 2.58 16.67 1.15
CA LYS A 343 1.29 17.10 1.71
C LYS A 343 0.69 16.01 2.57
N ILE A 344 0.37 16.34 3.81
CA ILE A 344 -0.13 15.43 4.84
C ILE A 344 -1.52 15.92 5.26
N TYR A 345 -2.56 15.22 4.80
CA TYR A 345 -3.97 15.62 4.97
C TYR A 345 -4.85 14.57 5.62
N GLY A 346 -5.68 14.97 6.59
CA GLY A 346 -6.76 14.11 7.09
C GLY A 346 -6.30 12.83 7.77
N ASN A 347 -5.03 12.72 8.20
CA ASN A 347 -4.50 11.52 8.84
C ASN A 347 -4.87 11.51 10.32
N THR A 348 -5.02 10.31 10.88
CA THR A 348 -5.17 10.07 12.32
C THR A 348 -3.89 9.40 12.83
N ILE A 349 -3.15 10.07 13.71
CA ILE A 349 -1.80 9.67 14.13
C ILE A 349 -1.70 9.71 15.66
N THR A 350 -1.66 8.54 16.31
CA THR A 350 -1.71 8.49 17.79
C THR A 350 -0.81 7.43 18.41
N GLY A 351 -0.48 7.61 19.69
CA GLY A 351 0.22 6.58 20.47
C GLY A 351 1.62 6.23 19.97
N ASN A 352 2.27 7.09 19.19
CA ASN A 352 3.62 6.84 18.70
C ASN A 352 4.65 7.18 19.79
N LYS A 353 5.74 6.40 19.86
CA LYS A 353 6.71 6.51 20.95
C LYS A 353 7.47 7.83 21.00
N ARG A 354 7.51 8.59 19.90
CA ARG A 354 8.15 9.90 19.85
C ARG A 354 7.18 10.96 19.34
N THR A 355 7.12 11.16 18.02
CA THR A 355 6.37 12.27 17.44
C THR A 355 5.28 11.77 16.49
N GLY A 356 4.14 12.44 16.44
CA GLY A 356 3.12 12.15 15.43
C GLY A 356 3.66 12.41 14.02
N ILE A 357 4.05 13.66 13.73
CA ILE A 357 4.71 14.06 12.48
C ILE A 357 6.03 14.78 12.79
N GLY A 358 7.14 14.18 12.38
CA GLY A 358 8.46 14.81 12.42
C GLY A 358 8.89 15.28 11.03
N VAL A 359 9.20 16.56 10.89
CA VAL A 359 9.86 17.12 9.70
C VAL A 359 11.26 17.53 10.13
N TYR A 360 12.30 17.31 9.34
CA TYR A 360 13.67 17.67 9.71
C TYR A 360 14.50 18.12 8.53
N ASP A 361 15.67 18.68 8.87
CA ASP A 361 16.73 19.09 7.96
C ASP A 361 16.33 20.24 7.03
N ASN A 362 16.67 20.18 5.74
CA ASN A 362 16.35 21.23 4.77
C ASN A 362 15.05 20.95 3.99
N SER A 363 14.13 20.18 4.58
CA SER A 363 12.83 19.91 3.95
C SER A 363 12.00 21.20 3.89
N ASP A 364 11.30 21.45 2.79
CA ASP A 364 10.55 22.70 2.56
C ASP A 364 9.28 22.44 1.73
N TYR A 365 8.36 23.39 1.70
CA TYR A 365 7.05 23.21 1.06
C TYR A 365 6.31 21.98 1.62
N ILE A 366 6.33 21.83 2.94
CA ILE A 366 5.64 20.75 3.65
C ILE A 366 4.29 21.28 4.15
N TYR A 367 3.20 20.61 3.77
CA TYR A 367 1.85 21.02 4.13
C TYR A 367 1.25 19.99 5.08
N ILE A 368 1.02 20.35 6.34
CA ILE A 368 0.41 19.49 7.36
C ILE A 368 -0.94 20.10 7.73
N ILE A 369 -2.02 19.58 7.15
CA ILE A 369 -3.33 20.23 7.25
C ILE A 369 -4.46 19.25 7.60
N GLY A 370 -5.31 19.61 8.54
CA GLY A 370 -6.54 18.83 8.79
C GLY A 370 -6.30 17.46 9.41
N ASN A 371 -5.18 17.25 10.14
CA ASN A 371 -4.85 15.96 10.75
C ASN A 371 -5.31 15.90 12.21
N THR A 372 -5.58 14.70 12.71
CA THR A 372 -5.76 14.43 14.15
C THR A 372 -4.51 13.77 14.69
N ILE A 373 -3.79 14.47 15.57
CA ILE A 373 -2.47 14.05 16.04
C ILE A 373 -2.41 14.18 17.56
N GLU A 374 -2.59 13.08 18.28
CA GLU A 374 -2.80 13.08 19.73
C GLU A 374 -2.05 11.92 20.40
N ASP A 375 -1.85 12.01 21.72
CA ASP A 375 -1.28 10.93 22.54
C ASP A 375 0.08 10.39 22.04
N ASN A 376 0.91 11.24 21.44
CA ASN A 376 2.29 10.90 21.08
C ASN A 376 3.25 11.30 22.22
N SER A 377 4.24 10.47 22.55
CA SER A 377 4.99 10.62 23.80
C SER A 377 5.82 11.90 23.93
N SER A 378 6.35 12.42 22.83
CA SER A 378 7.21 13.60 22.81
C SER A 378 6.48 14.82 22.27
N PHE A 379 6.03 14.75 21.02
CA PHE A 379 5.39 15.88 20.34
C PHE A 379 4.31 15.38 19.39
N ASN A 380 3.28 16.19 19.14
CA ASN A 380 2.35 15.88 18.06
C ASN A 380 2.96 16.24 16.69
N ILE A 381 3.50 17.45 16.56
CA ILE A 381 4.30 17.87 15.39
C ILE A 381 5.62 18.44 15.89
N GLU A 382 6.73 18.01 15.28
CA GLU A 382 8.09 18.45 15.63
C GLU A 382 8.84 18.96 14.40
N SER A 383 9.64 20.01 14.62
CA SER A 383 10.71 20.47 13.72
C SER A 383 10.25 20.85 12.30
N ILE A 384 9.19 21.64 12.19
CA ILE A 384 8.79 22.21 10.88
C ILE A 384 9.92 23.11 10.37
N VAL A 385 10.69 22.57 9.44
CA VAL A 385 11.78 23.24 8.73
C VAL A 385 11.25 23.72 7.37
N GLY A 386 11.89 24.76 6.83
CA GLY A 386 11.51 25.37 5.56
C GLY A 386 10.56 26.56 5.70
N GLU A 387 10.91 27.67 5.04
CA GLU A 387 10.18 28.94 5.10
C GLU A 387 8.81 28.88 4.38
N HIS A 388 8.58 27.87 3.53
CA HIS A 388 7.36 27.73 2.74
C HIS A 388 6.44 26.60 3.23
N SER A 389 6.74 26.04 4.40
CA SER A 389 5.93 25.01 5.04
C SER A 389 4.71 25.60 5.75
N VAL A 390 3.58 24.90 5.70
CA VAL A 390 2.29 25.34 6.26
C VAL A 390 1.74 24.27 7.19
N VAL A 391 1.37 24.67 8.41
CA VAL A 391 0.69 23.83 9.39
C VAL A 391 -0.60 24.50 9.82
N LYS A 392 -1.73 23.84 9.59
CA LYS A 392 -3.06 24.44 9.82
C LYS A 392 -4.14 23.40 10.08
N ASP A 393 -5.19 23.76 10.79
CA ASP A 393 -6.42 22.98 10.98
C ASP A 393 -6.15 21.59 11.59
N ASN A 394 -5.07 21.44 12.39
CA ASN A 394 -4.71 20.16 13.01
C ASN A 394 -5.23 20.06 14.44
N VAL A 395 -5.91 18.95 14.75
CA VAL A 395 -6.30 18.59 16.12
C VAL A 395 -5.08 18.05 16.86
N GLY A 396 -4.87 18.53 18.09
CA GLY A 396 -3.69 18.23 18.91
C GLY A 396 -2.46 19.10 18.61
N TYR A 397 -2.56 20.06 17.68
CA TYR A 397 -1.51 21.04 17.40
C TYR A 397 -2.12 22.39 16.98
N THR A 398 -2.55 23.18 17.96
CA THR A 398 -3.32 24.42 17.74
C THR A 398 -2.47 25.55 17.16
N THR A 399 -2.57 25.79 15.85
CA THR A 399 -1.91 26.90 15.14
C THR A 399 -2.82 28.11 14.92
N GLU A 400 -4.12 27.95 15.12
CA GLU A 400 -5.09 29.02 15.06
C GLU A 400 -6.17 28.82 16.13
N ASN A 401 -6.65 29.93 16.67
CA ASN A 401 -7.72 29.92 17.65
C ASN A 401 -8.55 31.20 17.54
N SER A 402 -9.80 31.14 17.98
CA SER A 402 -10.69 32.29 17.99
C SER A 402 -11.64 32.25 19.17
N GLY A 403 -12.18 33.40 19.52
CA GLY A 403 -13.12 33.48 20.62
C GLY A 403 -13.82 34.82 20.70
N THR A 404 -14.66 34.93 21.74
CA THR A 404 -15.29 36.19 22.11
C THR A 404 -14.85 36.55 23.51
N ALA A 405 -14.63 37.84 23.76
CA ALA A 405 -14.36 38.35 25.10
C ALA A 405 -15.41 39.37 25.47
N THR A 406 -15.91 39.27 26.70
CA THR A 406 -16.85 40.21 27.30
C THR A 406 -16.25 40.72 28.61
N PHE A 407 -16.19 42.04 28.75
CA PHE A 407 -15.67 42.68 29.96
C PHE A 407 -16.32 44.05 30.16
N SER A 408 -16.04 44.64 31.31
CA SER A 408 -16.57 45.94 31.74
C SER A 408 -15.60 47.05 31.39
N GLY A 409 -16.10 48.10 30.75
CA GLY A 409 -15.37 49.37 30.67
C GLY A 409 -15.39 50.10 32.02
N ASP A 410 -14.39 50.93 32.25
CA ASP A 410 -14.27 51.77 33.45
C ASP A 410 -14.19 53.28 33.10
N GLY A 411 -14.26 53.63 31.82
CA GLY A 411 -14.11 55.00 31.33
C GLY A 411 -12.68 55.56 31.39
N VAL A 412 -11.68 54.77 31.82
CA VAL A 412 -10.30 55.24 32.06
C VAL A 412 -9.27 54.34 31.38
N ALA A 413 -9.33 53.03 31.61
CA ALA A 413 -8.43 52.06 31.04
C ALA A 413 -8.63 51.95 29.53
N LYS A 414 -7.50 51.89 28.81
CA LYS A 414 -7.48 51.66 27.36
C LYS A 414 -6.99 50.28 26.99
N VAL A 415 -6.47 49.51 27.94
CA VAL A 415 -5.84 48.22 27.71
C VAL A 415 -6.50 47.19 28.60
N PHE A 416 -6.94 46.08 28.00
CA PHE A 416 -7.64 45.02 28.69
C PHE A 416 -7.02 43.67 28.30
N GLU A 417 -6.80 42.79 29.28
CA GLU A 417 -6.48 41.38 29.04
C GLU A 417 -7.77 40.64 28.69
N ILE A 418 -7.74 39.81 27.65
CA ILE A 418 -8.94 39.14 27.12
C ILE A 418 -8.85 37.61 27.17
N GLY A 419 -7.80 37.07 27.80
CA GLY A 419 -7.60 35.64 28.04
C GLY A 419 -6.41 35.04 27.29
N ALA A 420 -6.24 33.72 27.43
CA ALA A 420 -5.19 32.96 26.75
C ALA A 420 -5.53 32.72 25.28
N HIS A 421 -4.54 32.78 24.38
CA HIS A 421 -4.76 32.48 22.96
C HIS A 421 -4.79 30.97 22.67
N GLY A 422 -4.17 30.12 23.51
CA GLY A 422 -4.20 28.66 23.36
C GLY A 422 -3.47 28.10 22.14
N LEU A 423 -2.56 28.89 21.55
CA LEU A 423 -1.74 28.47 20.41
C LEU A 423 -0.52 27.67 20.92
N VAL A 424 0.05 26.86 20.03
CA VAL A 424 1.17 25.95 20.32
C VAL A 424 2.50 26.66 20.62
N THR A 425 2.66 27.92 20.20
CA THR A 425 3.85 28.74 20.46
C THR A 425 3.52 29.89 21.39
N THR A 426 4.52 30.34 22.16
CA THR A 426 4.48 31.54 23.00
C THR A 426 5.50 32.59 22.51
N ASP A 427 6.02 32.44 21.29
CA ASP A 427 6.87 33.45 20.67
C ASP A 427 5.97 34.54 20.05
N PRO A 428 5.93 35.76 20.61
CA PRO A 428 5.03 36.81 20.14
C PRO A 428 5.37 37.29 18.73
N SER A 429 6.61 37.10 18.27
CA SER A 429 7.01 37.46 16.89
C SER A 429 6.37 36.54 15.84
N LYS A 430 5.88 35.38 16.26
CA LYS A 430 5.24 34.36 15.42
C LYS A 430 3.73 34.31 15.59
N ILE A 431 3.12 35.31 16.23
CA ILE A 431 1.67 35.31 16.50
C ILE A 431 1.05 36.59 15.93
N ALA A 432 0.10 36.43 15.01
CA ALA A 432 -0.73 37.51 14.53
C ALA A 432 -2.10 37.48 15.25
N ILE A 433 -2.58 38.66 15.67
CA ILE A 433 -3.87 38.79 16.37
C ILE A 433 -4.74 39.80 15.65
N LYS A 434 -5.97 39.40 15.37
CA LYS A 434 -7.03 40.24 14.83
C LYS A 434 -8.14 40.37 15.86
N VAL A 435 -8.51 41.61 16.20
CA VAL A 435 -9.64 41.92 17.09
C VAL A 435 -10.68 42.74 16.34
N THR A 436 -11.95 42.38 16.51
CA THR A 436 -13.10 43.09 15.93
C THR A 436 -14.05 43.52 17.05
N PRO A 437 -14.36 44.81 17.20
CA PRO A 437 -15.34 45.28 18.18
C PRO A 437 -16.75 44.79 17.82
N ALA A 438 -17.52 44.33 18.82
CA ALA A 438 -18.82 43.69 18.61
C ALA A 438 -19.98 44.30 19.43
N SER A 439 -19.69 45.08 20.47
CA SER A 439 -20.66 45.90 21.22
C SER A 439 -20.62 47.37 20.80
N SER A 440 -21.70 48.13 21.05
CA SER A 440 -21.72 49.60 20.89
C SER A 440 -20.53 50.28 21.53
N ASP A 441 -20.18 49.88 22.75
CA ASP A 441 -19.18 50.58 23.56
C ASP A 441 -17.76 50.28 23.06
N ALA A 442 -17.50 49.03 22.66
CA ALA A 442 -16.28 48.66 21.94
C ALA A 442 -16.14 49.40 20.59
N ILE A 443 -17.24 49.54 19.83
CA ILE A 443 -17.25 50.23 18.54
C ILE A 443 -17.00 51.74 18.73
N ALA A 444 -17.61 52.36 19.73
CA ALA A 444 -17.39 53.76 20.08
C ALA A 444 -15.95 54.04 20.56
N ALA A 445 -15.34 53.06 21.24
CA ALA A 445 -13.95 53.13 21.70
C ALA A 445 -12.89 52.88 20.58
N SER A 446 -13.34 52.43 19.41
CA SER A 446 -12.47 51.99 18.31
C SER A 446 -11.83 53.16 17.54
N PRO A 447 -10.70 52.93 16.83
CA PRO A 447 -10.06 51.65 16.53
C PRO A 447 -9.47 50.93 17.75
N CYS A 448 -9.43 49.60 17.70
CA CYS A 448 -8.75 48.76 18.68
C CYS A 448 -7.72 47.84 18.02
N VAL A 449 -6.66 47.50 18.74
CA VAL A 449 -5.59 46.60 18.28
C VAL A 449 -5.40 45.49 19.29
N GLY A 450 -5.41 44.24 18.82
CA GLY A 450 -5.03 43.07 19.61
C GLY A 450 -3.54 42.77 19.47
N TYR A 451 -2.90 42.33 20.56
CA TYR A 451 -1.50 41.95 20.58
C TYR A 451 -1.22 40.96 21.71
N VAL A 452 -0.11 40.21 21.59
CA VAL A 452 0.34 39.27 22.62
C VAL A 452 0.86 40.06 23.82
N ASP A 453 0.45 39.69 25.04
CA ASP A 453 0.90 40.39 26.23
C ASP A 453 2.41 40.25 26.43
N PRO A 454 3.19 41.35 26.42
CA PRO A 454 4.65 41.28 26.55
C PRO A 454 5.15 40.77 27.90
N VAL A 455 4.28 40.70 28.91
CA VAL A 455 4.60 40.15 30.24
C VAL A 455 4.27 38.65 30.32
N ASP A 456 3.27 38.20 29.58
CA ASP A 456 2.80 36.81 29.55
C ASP A 456 2.38 36.46 28.12
N ASN A 457 3.33 35.92 27.35
CA ASN A 457 3.12 35.66 25.95
C ASN A 457 2.06 34.57 25.65
N THR A 458 1.43 33.97 26.67
CA THR A 458 0.28 33.06 26.50
C THR A 458 -1.05 33.79 26.36
N LYS A 459 -1.07 35.11 26.60
CA LYS A 459 -2.28 35.93 26.72
C LYS A 459 -2.42 36.99 25.64
N ILE A 460 -3.67 37.37 25.38
CA ILE A 460 -4.02 38.45 24.46
C ILE A 460 -4.40 39.70 25.25
N LYS A 461 -3.92 40.85 24.80
CA LYS A 461 -4.40 42.17 25.20
C LYS A 461 -5.06 42.88 24.03
N VAL A 462 -6.07 43.69 24.33
CA VAL A 462 -6.68 44.64 23.40
C VAL A 462 -6.41 46.06 23.89
N LYS A 463 -5.99 46.95 22.99
CA LYS A 463 -5.84 48.37 23.22
C LYS A 463 -6.82 49.17 22.38
N PHE A 464 -7.65 49.98 23.03
CA PHE A 464 -8.58 50.91 22.37
C PHE A 464 -7.96 52.30 22.20
N SER A 465 -8.44 53.04 21.19
CA SER A 465 -8.03 54.43 20.94
C SER A 465 -8.55 55.39 22.02
N SER A 466 -9.78 55.17 22.47
CA SER A 466 -10.44 55.81 23.62
C SER A 466 -10.82 54.76 24.66
N ALA A 467 -10.94 55.16 25.92
CA ALA A 467 -11.39 54.24 26.97
C ALA A 467 -12.88 53.92 26.73
N PRO A 468 -13.30 52.64 26.74
CA PRO A 468 -14.73 52.31 26.68
C PRO A 468 -15.47 52.86 27.90
N ASP A 469 -16.71 53.29 27.69
CA ASP A 469 -17.55 53.84 28.75
C ASP A 469 -17.73 52.87 29.92
N SER A 470 -17.92 53.43 31.12
CA SER A 470 -18.14 52.62 32.31
C SER A 470 -19.45 51.84 32.20
N GLY A 471 -19.38 50.52 32.35
CA GLY A 471 -20.54 49.65 32.30
C GLY A 471 -20.17 48.21 32.63
N ALA A 472 -21.14 47.42 33.10
CA ALA A 472 -20.92 46.02 33.40
C ALA A 472 -21.07 45.17 32.14
N ASN A 473 -20.04 44.41 31.75
CA ASN A 473 -20.06 43.49 30.59
C ASN A 473 -20.53 44.17 29.28
N ASN A 474 -20.27 45.46 29.17
CA ASN A 474 -20.76 46.32 28.09
C ASN A 474 -19.81 46.31 26.88
N VAL A 475 -18.55 45.91 27.07
CA VAL A 475 -17.55 45.76 26.01
C VAL A 475 -17.53 44.31 25.55
N LYS A 476 -17.82 44.09 24.26
CA LYS A 476 -17.71 42.79 23.59
C LYS A 476 -16.83 42.91 22.36
N ILE A 477 -15.95 41.94 22.19
CA ILE A 477 -15.08 41.81 21.02
C ILE A 477 -15.05 40.36 20.54
N VAL A 478 -14.76 40.18 19.26
CA VAL A 478 -14.36 38.90 18.66
C VAL A 478 -12.88 38.95 18.36
N TRP A 479 -12.16 37.88 18.65
CA TRP A 479 -10.72 37.78 18.38
C TRP A 479 -10.39 36.52 17.59
N TYR A 480 -9.33 36.61 16.79
CA TYR A 480 -8.71 35.52 16.06
C TYR A 480 -7.19 35.65 16.23
N ALA A 481 -6.52 34.54 16.51
CA ALA A 481 -5.08 34.45 16.64
C ALA A 481 -4.56 33.32 15.74
N GLU A 482 -3.46 33.56 15.05
CA GLU A 482 -2.80 32.56 14.21
C GLU A 482 -1.28 32.60 14.37
N VAL A 483 -0.65 31.45 14.23
CA VAL A 483 0.79 31.32 14.11
C VAL A 483 1.20 31.71 12.69
N ILE A 484 2.16 32.63 12.57
CA ILE A 484 2.74 33.06 11.31
C ILE A 484 4.15 32.50 11.15
N SER A 485 4.49 32.14 9.91
CA SER A 485 5.79 31.61 9.48
C SER A 485 6.82 32.71 9.23
#